data_AF-A0A0Q5SX60-F1
#
_entry.id   AF-A0A0Q5SX60-F1
#
_cell.length_a   1.000
_cell.length_b   1.000
_cell.length_c   1.000
_cell.angle_alpha   90.00
_cell.angle_beta   90.00
_cell.angle_gamma   90.00
#
_symmetry.space_group_name_H-M   'P 1'
#
loop_
_entity.id
_entity.type
_entity.pdbx_description
1 polymer ?
#
loop_
_entity_poly.entity_id
_entity_poly.type
_entity_poly.pdbx_seq_one_letter_code
_entity_poly.pdbx_strand_id
1 'polypeptide(L)'
;MKPSIAVLPFVNLSNDPEEEYFSDGITEEIINVLSRVPGLQVTGRTSSFTFKGTSDDLRAVAAQLNVNHILKGSVSSAGNQLLINAELVNAAEETVVWSEQYDRTLDDIFDVQDEIALAILSAIKVELLGEEPAVTFKRYTNNKDAYQLYLRGRFYHNKFAGSDEYHKAISYFQAALELDPTYAIAYAGIASCYLNMWFYRHMPAAKALPFMQEATAQALALDSEIAESYIALARMRMLYEWDFGSAADAFKKATDLNWNTAELHVQFALYWGLLGHASMAEKEIGTALELEPFSLINNFYAGYVYWLSANFEKAVAQGRKLTALEPNFWGGHMITGANLITMQDYAAAQEALETALEINYNGITLSACGALFGLSGEHESARDILTQMNALSKTQVVSNYDMGIVHATLGDADIAVEYFQTAISQHEPPMLFFKYIVRDWLKGSLHDPRYDMLVEVIMH
;
A
#
# COMPACT_ATOMS: atom_id res chain seq x y z
N MET A 1 10.98 22.80 -11.94
CA MET A 1 10.20 21.63 -11.46
C MET A 1 11.17 20.53 -11.11
N LYS A 2 10.85 19.68 -10.14
CA LYS A 2 11.62 18.46 -9.90
C LYS A 2 11.47 17.52 -11.11
N PRO A 3 12.53 16.89 -11.62
CA PRO A 3 12.41 15.88 -12.67
C PRO A 3 11.47 14.74 -12.24
N SER A 4 10.51 14.39 -13.07
CA SER A 4 9.52 13.36 -12.77
C SER A 4 9.16 12.52 -14.01
N ILE A 5 9.12 11.21 -13.84
CA ILE A 5 8.98 10.26 -14.95
C ILE A 5 7.95 9.17 -14.63
N ALA A 6 7.13 8.82 -15.62
CA ALA A 6 6.35 7.59 -15.61
C ALA A 6 6.89 6.63 -16.67
N VAL A 7 6.92 5.34 -16.37
CA VAL A 7 7.32 4.29 -17.33
C VAL A 7 6.09 3.53 -17.73
N LEU A 8 5.56 3.80 -18.92
CA LEU A 8 4.38 3.10 -19.41
C LEU A 8 4.75 1.65 -19.79
N PRO A 9 3.80 0.70 -19.64
CA PRO A 9 4.00 -0.68 -20.08
C PRO A 9 4.50 -0.74 -21.52
N PHE A 10 5.65 -1.40 -21.70
CA PHE A 10 6.22 -1.62 -23.01
C PHE A 10 5.25 -2.45 -23.85
N VAL A 11 5.01 -2.00 -25.07
CA VAL A 11 4.06 -2.64 -25.98
C VAL A 11 4.70 -3.88 -26.56
N ASN A 12 4.08 -5.04 -26.35
CA ASN A 12 4.41 -6.25 -27.09
C ASN A 12 3.88 -6.12 -28.53
N LEU A 13 4.80 -6.07 -29.49
CA LEU A 13 4.48 -6.06 -30.92
C LEU A 13 4.49 -7.47 -31.53
N SER A 14 4.85 -8.48 -30.74
CA SER A 14 4.75 -9.88 -31.11
C SER A 14 3.37 -10.43 -30.72
N ASN A 15 2.83 -11.34 -31.52
CA ASN A 15 1.54 -11.99 -31.22
C ASN A 15 1.67 -13.14 -30.20
N ASP A 16 2.71 -13.15 -29.35
CA ASP A 16 2.98 -14.20 -28.37
C ASP A 16 2.66 -13.71 -26.94
N PRO A 17 1.70 -14.35 -26.23
CA PRO A 17 1.40 -14.03 -24.83
C PRO A 17 2.58 -14.21 -23.86
N GLU A 18 3.54 -15.08 -24.14
CA GLU A 18 4.74 -15.24 -23.29
C GLU A 18 5.65 -14.01 -23.38
N GLU A 19 5.62 -13.27 -24.50
CA GLU A 19 6.38 -12.02 -24.67
C GLU A 19 5.73 -10.82 -23.97
N GLU A 20 4.44 -10.91 -23.67
CA GLU A 20 3.72 -9.91 -22.85
C GLU A 20 4.26 -9.89 -21.42
N TYR A 21 4.58 -11.07 -20.88
CA TYR A 21 5.19 -11.19 -19.56
C TYR A 21 6.58 -10.54 -19.54
N PHE A 22 7.33 -10.67 -20.62
CA PHE A 22 8.65 -10.07 -20.75
C PHE A 22 8.59 -8.54 -20.86
N SER A 23 7.68 -7.98 -21.69
CA SER A 23 7.52 -6.53 -21.81
C SER A 23 7.06 -5.88 -20.50
N ASP A 24 6.17 -6.54 -19.77
CA ASP A 24 5.77 -6.13 -18.42
C ASP A 24 6.93 -6.20 -17.42
N GLY A 25 7.75 -7.26 -17.51
CA GLY A 25 8.96 -7.42 -16.69
C GLY A 25 9.98 -6.30 -16.91
N ILE A 26 10.29 -5.95 -18.17
CA ILE A 26 11.16 -4.81 -18.50
C ILE A 26 10.62 -3.52 -17.89
N THR A 27 9.32 -3.26 -18.07
CA THR A 27 8.68 -2.05 -17.53
C THR A 27 8.87 -1.98 -16.01
N GLU A 28 8.60 -3.08 -15.30
CA GLU A 28 8.71 -3.16 -13.85
C GLU A 28 10.15 -2.96 -13.38
N GLU A 29 11.14 -3.55 -14.05
CA GLU A 29 12.54 -3.38 -13.66
C GLU A 29 13.04 -1.97 -13.91
N ILE A 30 12.63 -1.32 -15.01
CA ILE A 30 12.97 0.08 -15.25
C ILE A 30 12.39 0.98 -14.13
N ILE A 31 11.13 0.75 -13.72
CA ILE A 31 10.53 1.48 -12.59
C ILE A 31 11.36 1.25 -11.32
N ASN A 32 11.73 0.00 -11.03
CA ASN A 32 12.51 -0.35 -9.85
C ASN A 32 13.85 0.39 -9.81
N VAL A 33 14.61 0.37 -10.91
CA VAL A 33 15.94 1.00 -10.95
C VAL A 33 15.86 2.52 -10.92
N LEU A 34 14.90 3.12 -11.64
CA LEU A 34 14.73 4.58 -11.66
C LEU A 34 14.24 5.11 -10.31
N SER A 35 13.41 4.35 -9.59
CA SER A 35 12.85 4.79 -8.30
C SER A 35 13.94 5.15 -7.28
N ARG A 36 15.10 4.49 -7.37
CA ARG A 36 16.23 4.66 -6.45
C ARG A 36 17.11 5.86 -6.77
N VAL A 37 16.86 6.53 -7.89
CA VAL A 37 17.68 7.67 -8.33
C VAL A 37 17.34 8.88 -7.47
N PRO A 38 18.31 9.43 -6.71
CA PRO A 38 18.09 10.63 -5.93
C PRO A 38 17.67 11.80 -6.84
N GLY A 39 16.68 12.58 -6.41
CA GLY A 39 16.22 13.75 -7.15
C GLY A 39 15.22 13.47 -8.29
N LEU A 40 15.06 12.23 -8.73
CA LEU A 40 14.10 11.83 -9.76
C LEU A 40 12.82 11.26 -9.15
N GLN A 41 11.66 11.86 -9.38
CA GLN A 41 10.38 11.29 -8.98
C GLN A 41 9.93 10.24 -10.01
N VAL A 42 9.50 9.07 -9.57
CA VAL A 42 9.08 7.98 -10.46
C VAL A 42 7.67 7.54 -10.09
N THR A 43 6.75 7.60 -11.06
CA THR A 43 5.42 7.02 -10.87
C THR A 43 5.55 5.52 -10.67
N GLY A 44 4.88 4.99 -9.66
CA GLY A 44 4.95 3.58 -9.35
C GLY A 44 4.23 2.70 -10.39
N ARG A 45 4.45 1.39 -10.22
CA ARG A 45 3.99 0.34 -11.14
C ARG A 45 2.47 0.34 -11.30
N THR A 46 1.70 0.43 -10.21
CA THR A 46 0.25 0.23 -10.26
C THR A 46 -0.39 1.29 -11.15
N SER A 47 -0.02 2.55 -10.94
CA SER A 47 -0.53 3.69 -11.70
C SER A 47 -0.05 3.69 -13.13
N SER A 48 1.21 3.32 -13.39
CA SER A 48 1.74 3.23 -14.76
C SER A 48 1.01 2.17 -15.58
N PHE A 49 0.71 1.02 -14.97
CA PHE A 49 0.02 -0.10 -15.63
C PHE A 49 -1.46 0.16 -15.89
N THR A 50 -2.10 1.13 -15.22
CA THR A 50 -3.46 1.58 -15.54
C THR A 50 -3.57 2.08 -16.99
N PHE A 51 -2.48 2.57 -17.57
CA PHE A 51 -2.44 3.10 -18.94
C PHE A 51 -1.98 2.07 -19.98
N LYS A 52 -1.88 0.79 -19.62
CA LYS A 52 -1.53 -0.27 -20.57
C LYS A 52 -2.48 -0.28 -21.77
N GLY A 53 -1.93 -0.25 -22.98
CA GLY A 53 -2.72 -0.23 -24.21
C GLY A 53 -3.38 1.11 -24.56
N THR A 54 -3.05 2.20 -23.85
CA THR A 54 -3.55 3.56 -24.14
C THR A 54 -2.52 4.29 -25.00
N SER A 55 -2.87 4.68 -26.24
CA SER A 55 -1.85 5.12 -27.23
C SER A 55 -1.83 6.60 -27.59
N ASP A 56 -2.88 7.39 -27.34
CA ASP A 56 -3.08 8.57 -28.20
C ASP A 56 -2.88 9.95 -27.54
N ASP A 57 -2.87 10.07 -26.21
CA ASP A 57 -2.69 11.38 -25.54
C ASP A 57 -1.70 11.31 -24.37
N LEU A 58 -0.41 11.33 -24.70
CA LEU A 58 0.67 11.30 -23.71
C LEU A 58 0.65 12.53 -22.77
N ARG A 59 0.15 13.68 -23.23
CA ARG A 59 0.02 14.87 -22.38
C ARG A 59 -1.03 14.66 -21.30
N ALA A 60 -2.19 14.10 -21.65
CA ALA A 60 -3.23 13.76 -20.68
C ALA A 60 -2.78 12.65 -19.72
N VAL A 61 -2.05 11.63 -20.21
CA VAL A 61 -1.47 10.58 -19.35
C VAL A 61 -0.49 11.18 -18.36
N ALA A 62 0.45 12.03 -18.81
CA ALA A 62 1.42 12.67 -17.93
C ALA A 62 0.76 13.57 -16.88
N ALA A 63 -0.28 14.31 -17.27
CA ALA A 63 -1.05 15.13 -16.33
C ALA A 63 -1.76 14.29 -15.25
N GLN A 64 -2.32 13.14 -15.61
CA GLN A 64 -2.95 12.21 -14.66
C GLN A 64 -1.95 11.52 -13.73
N LEU A 65 -0.75 11.21 -14.25
CA LEU A 65 0.35 10.61 -13.49
C LEU A 65 1.20 11.64 -12.73
N ASN A 66 0.92 12.94 -12.88
CA ASN A 66 1.66 14.04 -12.27
C ASN A 66 3.17 14.04 -12.61
N VAL A 67 3.51 13.77 -13.87
CA VAL A 67 4.89 13.70 -14.36
C VAL A 67 5.17 14.67 -15.50
N ASN A 68 6.44 15.04 -15.69
CA ASN A 68 6.88 15.86 -16.82
C ASN A 68 7.44 15.03 -17.98
N HIS A 69 7.88 13.80 -17.73
CA HIS A 69 8.37 12.89 -18.75
C HIS A 69 7.63 11.55 -18.74
N ILE A 70 7.50 10.96 -19.93
CA ILE A 70 7.02 9.59 -20.11
C ILE A 70 8.12 8.80 -20.80
N LEU A 71 8.53 7.70 -20.19
CA LEU A 71 9.25 6.63 -20.88
C LEU A 71 8.23 5.64 -21.42
N LYS A 72 8.28 5.40 -22.72
CA LYS A 72 7.48 4.37 -23.40
C LYS A 72 8.40 3.52 -24.25
N GLY A 73 7.93 2.36 -24.65
CA GLY A 73 8.70 1.50 -25.52
C GLY A 73 7.91 0.36 -26.12
N SER A 74 8.59 -0.42 -26.94
CA SER A 74 8.04 -1.62 -27.54
C SER A 74 9.05 -2.75 -27.54
N VAL A 75 8.54 -3.98 -27.52
CA VAL A 75 9.32 -5.20 -27.63
C VAL A 75 8.76 -5.99 -28.81
N SER A 76 9.65 -6.49 -29.66
CA SER A 76 9.30 -7.42 -30.74
C SER A 76 10.35 -8.50 -30.86
N SER A 77 9.94 -9.70 -31.24
CA SER A 77 10.86 -10.81 -31.48
C SER A 77 10.83 -11.28 -32.93
N ALA A 78 11.97 -11.82 -33.38
CA ALA A 78 12.09 -12.51 -34.65
C ALA A 78 13.03 -13.71 -34.48
N GLY A 79 12.46 -14.89 -34.20
CA GLY A 79 13.24 -16.09 -33.92
C GLY A 79 13.96 -15.98 -32.57
N ASN A 80 15.30 -15.94 -32.58
CA ASN A 80 16.12 -15.80 -31.36
C ASN A 80 16.55 -14.35 -31.09
N GLN A 81 16.04 -13.37 -31.84
CA GLN A 81 16.38 -11.95 -31.67
C GLN A 81 15.22 -11.18 -31.07
N LEU A 82 15.53 -10.33 -30.09
CA LEU A 82 14.66 -9.35 -29.47
C LEU A 82 15.10 -7.96 -29.91
N LEU A 83 14.12 -7.20 -30.36
CA LEU A 83 14.25 -5.79 -30.66
C LEU A 83 13.42 -5.00 -29.65
N ILE A 84 14.10 -4.16 -28.88
CA ILE A 84 13.50 -3.30 -27.86
C ILE A 84 13.73 -1.85 -28.26
N ASN A 85 12.64 -1.09 -28.35
CA ASN A 85 12.70 0.36 -28.58
C ASN A 85 12.27 1.08 -27.29
N ALA A 86 13.01 2.11 -26.91
CA ALA A 86 12.67 2.96 -25.78
C ALA A 86 12.71 4.44 -26.21
N GLU A 87 11.74 5.22 -25.76
CA GLU A 87 11.63 6.65 -26.04
C GLU A 87 11.27 7.42 -24.76
N LEU A 88 12.08 8.43 -24.42
CA LEU A 88 11.76 9.41 -23.40
C LEU A 88 11.11 10.62 -24.06
N VAL A 89 9.90 10.93 -23.63
CA VAL A 89 9.07 12.02 -24.17
C VAL A 89 8.90 13.09 -23.10
N ASN A 90 9.15 14.35 -23.46
CA ASN A 90 8.70 15.51 -22.69
C ASN A 90 7.21 15.72 -22.94
N ALA A 91 6.38 15.58 -21.91
CA ALA A 91 4.93 15.57 -22.08
C ALA A 91 4.33 16.96 -22.36
N ALA A 92 4.99 18.03 -21.94
CA ALA A 92 4.51 19.39 -22.18
C ALA A 92 4.66 19.75 -23.67
N GLU A 93 5.83 19.45 -24.22
CA GLU A 93 6.18 19.78 -25.61
C GLU A 93 5.80 18.67 -26.61
N GLU A 94 5.44 17.48 -26.11
CA GLU A 94 5.21 16.27 -26.92
C GLU A 94 6.42 15.91 -27.80
N THR A 95 7.62 16.23 -27.32
CA THR A 95 8.89 16.00 -28.02
C THR A 95 9.61 14.78 -27.48
N VAL A 96 10.15 13.96 -28.38
CA VAL A 96 11.09 12.89 -28.02
C VAL A 96 12.43 13.54 -27.68
N VAL A 97 12.86 13.43 -26.43
CA VAL A 97 14.12 13.99 -25.94
C VAL A 97 15.26 12.97 -25.98
N TRP A 98 14.93 11.68 -25.90
CA TRP A 98 15.88 10.58 -26.08
C TRP A 98 15.17 9.36 -26.68
N SER A 99 15.87 8.62 -27.52
CA SER A 99 15.39 7.35 -28.07
C SER A 99 16.57 6.43 -28.33
N GLU A 100 16.40 5.15 -28.02
CA GLU A 100 17.41 4.13 -28.27
C GLU A 100 16.75 2.81 -28.67
N GLN A 101 17.47 2.07 -29.51
CA GLN A 101 17.08 0.77 -30.01
C GLN A 101 18.11 -0.26 -29.56
N TYR A 102 17.63 -1.33 -28.95
CA TYR A 102 18.46 -2.43 -28.46
C TYR A 102 18.14 -3.72 -29.22
N ASP A 103 19.17 -4.30 -29.82
CA ASP A 103 19.13 -5.61 -30.47
C ASP A 103 19.85 -6.61 -29.56
N ARG A 104 19.15 -7.67 -29.13
CA ARG A 104 19.63 -8.66 -28.18
C ARG A 104 19.18 -10.07 -28.57
N THR A 105 19.93 -11.08 -28.16
CA THR A 105 19.53 -12.48 -28.35
C THR A 105 18.75 -13.01 -27.15
N LEU A 106 17.79 -13.90 -27.41
CA LEU A 106 16.93 -14.55 -26.39
C LEU A 106 17.67 -15.58 -25.53
N ASP A 107 18.98 -15.80 -25.76
CA ASP A 107 19.78 -16.81 -25.06
C ASP A 107 19.72 -16.62 -23.54
N ASP A 108 19.58 -15.36 -23.10
CA ASP A 108 19.29 -15.02 -21.71
C ASP A 108 18.42 -13.76 -21.57
N ILE A 109 17.12 -13.95 -21.77
CA ILE A 109 16.10 -12.89 -21.72
C ILE A 109 16.16 -12.03 -20.44
N PHE A 110 16.66 -12.58 -19.32
CA PHE A 110 16.76 -11.86 -18.04
C PHE A 110 18.02 -11.00 -17.94
N ASP A 111 19.15 -11.44 -18.48
CA ASP A 111 20.32 -10.55 -18.60
C ASP A 111 20.01 -9.39 -19.55
N VAL A 112 19.20 -9.64 -20.59
CA VAL A 112 18.69 -8.58 -21.45
C VAL A 112 17.84 -7.58 -20.65
N GLN A 113 16.90 -8.04 -19.81
CA GLN A 113 16.08 -7.16 -18.98
C GLN A 113 16.95 -6.22 -18.10
N ASP A 114 17.93 -6.77 -17.39
CA ASP A 114 18.82 -6.01 -16.51
C ASP A 114 19.70 -5.04 -17.30
N GLU A 115 20.30 -5.48 -18.41
CA GLU A 115 21.11 -4.63 -19.29
C GLU A 115 20.30 -3.45 -19.83
N ILE A 116 19.07 -3.69 -20.25
CA ILE A 116 18.18 -2.66 -20.81
C ILE A 116 17.78 -1.67 -19.72
N ALA A 117 17.39 -2.14 -18.54
CA ALA A 117 17.07 -1.27 -17.42
C ALA A 117 18.26 -0.38 -17.02
N LEU A 118 19.48 -0.91 -17.03
CA LEU A 118 20.71 -0.16 -16.73
C LEU A 118 21.09 0.85 -17.81
N ALA A 119 20.95 0.47 -19.09
CA ALA A 119 21.21 1.36 -20.21
C ALA A 119 20.23 2.55 -20.19
N ILE A 120 18.93 2.27 -20.00
CA ILE A 120 17.90 3.28 -19.83
C ILE A 120 18.21 4.15 -18.62
N LEU A 121 18.48 3.56 -17.44
CA LEU A 121 18.84 4.31 -16.25
C LEU A 121 20.00 5.29 -16.51
N SER A 122 21.06 4.82 -17.17
CA SER A 122 22.22 5.66 -17.51
C SER A 122 21.82 6.83 -18.40
N ALA A 123 21.01 6.59 -19.43
CA ALA A 123 20.50 7.64 -20.31
C ALA A 123 19.60 8.64 -19.56
N ILE A 124 18.65 8.15 -18.76
CA ILE A 124 17.74 9.02 -17.99
C ILE A 124 18.50 9.90 -16.99
N LYS A 125 19.55 9.39 -16.33
CA LYS A 125 20.39 10.20 -15.42
C LYS A 125 21.09 11.35 -16.15
N VAL A 126 21.61 11.09 -17.35
CA VAL A 126 22.25 12.12 -18.17
C VAL A 126 21.23 13.15 -18.64
N GLU A 127 20.12 12.71 -19.22
CA GLU A 127 19.13 13.59 -19.85
C GLU A 127 18.33 14.42 -18.82
N LEU A 128 17.93 13.82 -17.69
CA LEU A 128 17.05 14.48 -16.72
C LEU A 128 17.79 15.14 -15.55
N LEU A 129 18.98 14.64 -15.19
CA LEU A 129 19.72 15.11 -14.01
C LEU A 129 21.06 15.76 -14.36
N GLY A 130 21.58 15.59 -15.58
CA GLY A 130 22.91 16.07 -15.96
C GLY A 130 24.04 15.41 -15.16
N GLU A 131 23.79 14.23 -14.59
CA GLU A 131 24.76 13.47 -13.81
C GLU A 131 25.63 12.58 -14.70
N GLU A 132 26.84 12.26 -14.26
CA GLU A 132 27.68 11.28 -14.95
C GLU A 132 27.00 9.90 -14.96
N PRO A 133 27.19 9.09 -16.02
CA PRO A 133 26.57 7.77 -16.19
C PRO A 133 27.10 6.70 -15.20
N ALA A 134 27.81 7.09 -14.14
CA ALA A 134 28.20 6.16 -13.09
C ALA A 134 26.96 5.66 -12.34
N VAL A 135 26.49 4.49 -12.77
CA VAL A 135 25.37 3.77 -12.18
C VAL A 135 25.91 2.65 -11.31
N THR A 136 25.78 2.77 -9.98
CA THR A 136 25.92 1.62 -9.08
C THR A 136 24.55 1.00 -8.88
N PHE A 137 24.28 -0.08 -9.61
CA PHE A 137 23.10 -0.92 -9.40
C PHE A 137 23.42 -2.05 -8.44
N LYS A 138 22.54 -2.26 -7.48
CA LYS A 138 22.60 -3.40 -6.57
C LYS A 138 21.66 -4.48 -7.08
N ARG A 139 22.21 -5.48 -7.78
CA ARG A 139 21.50 -6.73 -8.07
C ARG A 139 21.41 -7.53 -6.77
N TYR A 140 20.19 -7.76 -6.27
CA TYR A 140 19.97 -8.44 -4.99
C TYR A 140 20.10 -9.95 -5.05
N THR A 141 20.06 -10.53 -6.24
CA THR A 141 20.30 -11.95 -6.48
C THR A 141 20.96 -12.13 -7.84
N ASN A 142 21.86 -13.12 -7.95
CA ASN A 142 22.37 -13.58 -9.25
C ASN A 142 21.56 -14.77 -9.80
N ASN A 143 20.55 -15.23 -9.07
CA ASN A 143 19.68 -16.32 -9.47
C ASN A 143 18.42 -15.79 -10.13
N LYS A 144 18.29 -16.01 -11.43
CA LYS A 144 17.18 -15.51 -12.27
C LYS A 144 15.85 -16.11 -11.86
N ASP A 145 15.82 -17.41 -11.56
CA ASP A 145 14.60 -18.08 -11.13
C ASP A 145 14.12 -17.52 -9.78
N ALA A 146 15.05 -17.21 -8.87
CA ALA A 146 14.73 -16.55 -7.60
C ALA A 146 14.15 -15.15 -7.82
N TYR A 147 14.73 -14.36 -8.72
CA TYR A 147 14.22 -13.03 -9.09
C TYR A 147 12.80 -13.11 -9.69
N GLN A 148 12.53 -14.06 -10.59
CA GLN A 148 11.21 -14.25 -11.18
C GLN A 148 10.15 -14.66 -10.16
N LEU A 149 10.50 -15.56 -9.24
CA LEU A 149 9.63 -15.93 -8.14
C LEU A 149 9.35 -14.72 -7.24
N TYR A 150 10.36 -13.89 -6.96
CA TYR A 150 10.16 -12.65 -6.22
C TYR A 150 9.19 -11.68 -6.92
N LEU A 151 9.32 -11.46 -8.24
CA LEU A 151 8.39 -10.60 -8.98
C LEU A 151 6.95 -11.13 -8.93
N ARG A 152 6.76 -12.46 -9.06
CA ARG A 152 5.44 -13.09 -8.86
C ARG A 152 4.91 -12.83 -7.45
N GLY A 153 5.78 -12.96 -6.43
CA GLY A 153 5.44 -12.62 -5.06
C GLY A 153 4.95 -11.17 -4.91
N ARG A 154 5.66 -10.20 -5.51
CA ARG A 154 5.28 -8.78 -5.53
C ARG A 154 3.95 -8.54 -6.23
N PHE A 155 3.70 -9.21 -7.35
CA PHE A 155 2.42 -9.13 -8.06
C PHE A 155 1.25 -9.53 -7.16
N TYR A 156 1.35 -10.69 -6.49
CA TYR A 156 0.31 -11.16 -5.58
C TYR A 156 0.17 -10.27 -4.32
N HIS A 157 1.28 -9.77 -3.78
CA HIS A 157 1.27 -8.81 -2.66
C HIS A 157 0.50 -7.53 -3.03
N ASN A 158 0.70 -7.00 -4.24
CA ASN A 158 0.12 -5.73 -4.67
C ASN A 158 -1.36 -5.82 -5.06
N LYS A 159 -1.91 -7.03 -5.30
CA LYS A 159 -3.33 -7.20 -5.65
C LYS A 159 -4.29 -6.80 -4.55
N PHE A 160 -3.86 -6.84 -3.29
CA PHE A 160 -4.67 -6.42 -2.15
C PHE A 160 -6.07 -7.08 -2.09
N ALA A 161 -6.21 -8.32 -2.56
CA ALA A 161 -7.51 -9.01 -2.68
C ALA A 161 -7.79 -10.02 -1.54
N GLY A 162 -7.20 -9.78 -0.37
CA GLY A 162 -7.44 -10.57 0.85
C GLY A 162 -6.38 -11.63 1.15
N SER A 163 -6.69 -12.47 2.15
CA SER A 163 -5.77 -13.45 2.75
C SER A 163 -5.11 -14.40 1.74
N ASP A 164 -5.85 -14.88 0.75
CA ASP A 164 -5.35 -15.89 -0.21
C ASP A 164 -4.22 -15.36 -1.09
N GLU A 165 -4.32 -14.10 -1.53
CA GLU A 165 -3.26 -13.49 -2.35
C GLU A 165 -2.00 -13.24 -1.52
N TYR A 166 -2.10 -12.89 -0.23
CA TYR A 166 -0.93 -12.80 0.64
C TYR A 166 -0.26 -14.15 0.85
N HIS A 167 -1.02 -15.24 1.01
CA HIS A 167 -0.44 -16.59 1.09
C HIS A 167 0.26 -16.99 -0.23
N LYS A 168 -0.32 -16.67 -1.39
CA LYS A 168 0.34 -16.87 -2.69
C LYS A 168 1.65 -16.08 -2.76
N ALA A 169 1.63 -14.80 -2.40
CA ALA A 169 2.82 -13.96 -2.37
C ALA A 169 3.93 -14.56 -1.48
N ILE A 170 3.58 -14.97 -0.26
CA ILE A 170 4.50 -15.65 0.66
C ILE A 170 5.09 -16.91 0.04
N SER A 171 4.27 -17.75 -0.60
CA SER A 171 4.76 -18.99 -1.23
C SER A 171 5.78 -18.73 -2.34
N TYR A 172 5.59 -17.68 -3.13
CA TYR A 172 6.54 -17.29 -4.16
C TYR A 172 7.83 -16.71 -3.56
N PHE A 173 7.73 -15.88 -2.52
CA PHE A 173 8.93 -15.39 -1.82
C PHE A 173 9.71 -16.51 -1.16
N GLN A 174 9.04 -17.50 -0.56
CA GLN A 174 9.68 -18.68 0.02
C GLN A 174 10.38 -19.52 -1.06
N ALA A 175 9.72 -19.77 -2.20
CA ALA A 175 10.34 -20.46 -3.33
C ALA A 175 11.57 -19.70 -3.86
N ALA A 176 11.54 -18.37 -3.88
CA ALA A 176 12.72 -17.57 -4.23
C ALA A 176 13.88 -17.80 -3.24
N LEU A 177 13.58 -17.87 -1.95
CA LEU A 177 14.56 -18.12 -0.88
C LEU A 177 15.10 -19.56 -0.87
N GLU A 178 14.35 -20.54 -1.37
CA GLU A 178 14.86 -21.89 -1.59
C GLU A 178 15.97 -21.92 -2.63
N LEU A 179 15.91 -21.02 -3.62
CA LEU A 179 16.88 -20.89 -4.70
C LEU A 179 18.04 -19.94 -4.36
N ASP A 180 17.77 -18.91 -3.56
CA ASP A 180 18.78 -17.98 -3.04
C ASP A 180 18.43 -17.55 -1.61
N PRO A 181 18.97 -18.25 -0.59
CA PRO A 181 18.73 -17.93 0.81
C PRO A 181 19.28 -16.56 1.25
N THR A 182 20.10 -15.90 0.42
CA THR A 182 20.66 -14.58 0.72
C THR A 182 19.84 -13.44 0.13
N TYR A 183 18.72 -13.75 -0.54
CA TYR A 183 17.89 -12.78 -1.25
C TYR A 183 17.03 -11.94 -0.29
N ALA A 184 17.68 -11.01 0.40
CA ALA A 184 17.16 -10.24 1.53
C ALA A 184 15.79 -9.56 1.28
N ILE A 185 15.55 -9.06 0.07
CA ILE A 185 14.30 -8.37 -0.27
C ILE A 185 13.08 -9.31 -0.29
N ALA A 186 13.28 -10.61 -0.53
CA ALA A 186 12.20 -11.61 -0.43
C ALA A 186 11.74 -11.79 1.03
N TYR A 187 12.67 -11.73 1.99
CA TYR A 187 12.31 -11.71 3.42
C TYR A 187 11.51 -10.45 3.78
N ALA A 188 11.88 -9.27 3.26
CA ALA A 188 11.10 -8.04 3.47
C ALA A 188 9.67 -8.16 2.91
N GLY A 189 9.51 -8.79 1.74
CA GLY A 189 8.20 -9.11 1.16
C GLY A 189 7.35 -10.01 2.06
N ILE A 190 7.93 -11.07 2.61
CA ILE A 190 7.26 -11.97 3.58
C ILE A 190 6.81 -11.20 4.82
N ALA A 191 7.68 -10.35 5.38
CA ALA A 191 7.35 -9.53 6.53
C ALA A 191 6.15 -8.60 6.24
N SER A 192 6.14 -7.94 5.08
CA SER A 192 5.02 -7.07 4.69
C SER A 192 3.71 -7.83 4.49
N CYS A 193 3.74 -9.03 3.90
CA CYS A 193 2.56 -9.89 3.78
C CYS A 193 1.95 -10.22 5.15
N TYR A 194 2.74 -10.70 6.11
CA TYR A 194 2.22 -11.03 7.44
C TYR A 194 1.75 -9.78 8.21
N LEU A 195 2.45 -8.65 8.08
CA LEU A 195 2.03 -7.36 8.62
C LEU A 195 0.65 -6.96 8.08
N ASN A 196 0.42 -7.09 6.77
CA ASN A 196 -0.85 -6.79 6.15
C ASN A 196 -1.94 -7.77 6.57
N MET A 197 -1.66 -9.07 6.61
CA MET A 197 -2.63 -10.07 7.09
C MET A 197 -3.07 -9.80 8.53
N TRP A 198 -2.15 -9.38 9.39
CA TRP A 198 -2.47 -8.96 10.75
C TRP A 198 -3.26 -7.65 10.78
N PHE A 199 -2.78 -6.64 10.06
CA PHE A 199 -3.43 -5.34 10.01
C PHE A 199 -4.85 -5.41 9.43
N TYR A 200 -5.16 -6.26 8.45
CA TYR A 200 -6.51 -6.38 7.88
C TYR A 200 -7.35 -7.50 8.50
N ARG A 201 -6.98 -7.99 9.70
CA ARG A 201 -7.75 -9.02 10.43
C ARG A 201 -7.93 -10.29 9.58
N HIS A 202 -6.92 -10.68 8.81
CA HIS A 202 -6.83 -12.01 8.20
C HIS A 202 -6.12 -13.01 9.12
N MET A 203 -5.27 -12.51 10.03
CA MET A 203 -4.52 -13.34 10.97
C MET A 203 -4.37 -12.65 12.34
N PRO A 204 -4.58 -13.34 13.47
CA PRO A 204 -4.32 -12.77 14.79
C PRO A 204 -2.83 -12.46 15.02
N ALA A 205 -2.53 -11.46 15.87
CA ALA A 205 -1.16 -11.03 16.19
C ALA A 205 -0.26 -12.20 16.62
N ALA A 206 -0.77 -13.05 17.52
CA ALA A 206 -0.04 -14.20 18.05
C ALA A 206 0.43 -15.21 16.99
N LYS A 207 -0.22 -15.22 15.80
CA LYS A 207 0.18 -16.09 14.68
C LYS A 207 1.09 -15.37 13.68
N ALA A 208 0.83 -14.10 13.40
CA ALA A 208 1.59 -13.34 12.40
C ALA A 208 2.96 -12.89 12.92
N LEU A 209 3.02 -12.48 14.19
CA LEU A 209 4.18 -11.80 14.76
C LEU A 209 5.49 -12.60 14.69
N PRO A 210 5.54 -13.91 15.02
CA PRO A 210 6.79 -14.66 14.96
C PRO A 210 7.39 -14.64 13.54
N PHE A 211 6.55 -14.80 12.52
CA PHE A 211 7.00 -14.77 11.12
C PHE A 211 7.41 -13.36 10.67
N MET A 212 6.69 -12.33 11.11
CA MET A 212 7.05 -10.94 10.84
C MET A 212 8.42 -10.58 11.42
N GLN A 213 8.65 -10.93 12.68
CA GLN A 213 9.89 -10.64 13.40
C GLN A 213 11.07 -11.38 12.76
N GLU A 214 10.91 -12.67 12.48
CA GLU A 214 11.95 -13.48 11.85
C GLU A 214 12.30 -12.94 10.46
N ALA A 215 11.30 -12.71 9.60
CA ALA A 215 11.53 -12.22 8.24
C ALA A 215 12.16 -10.82 8.23
N THR A 216 11.70 -9.91 9.09
CA THR A 216 12.28 -8.56 9.21
C THR A 216 13.74 -8.63 9.67
N ALA A 217 14.04 -9.48 10.66
CA ALA A 217 15.39 -9.65 11.17
C ALA A 217 16.34 -10.24 10.12
N GLN A 218 15.90 -11.26 9.36
CA GLN A 218 16.68 -11.85 8.28
C GLN A 218 16.97 -10.84 7.16
N ALA A 219 15.95 -10.08 6.74
CA ALA A 219 16.11 -9.07 5.69
C ALA A 219 17.17 -8.02 6.07
N LEU A 220 17.14 -7.53 7.31
CA LEU A 220 18.12 -6.55 7.82
C LEU A 220 19.51 -7.13 8.04
N ALA A 221 19.60 -8.40 8.47
CA ALA A 221 20.89 -9.07 8.71
C ALA A 221 21.64 -9.37 7.40
N LEU A 222 20.90 -9.72 6.35
CA LEU A 222 21.46 -10.00 5.03
C LEU A 222 21.79 -8.72 4.26
N ASP A 223 20.94 -7.70 4.34
CA ASP A 223 21.15 -6.43 3.65
C ASP A 223 20.50 -5.24 4.37
N SER A 224 21.33 -4.39 4.97
CA SER A 224 20.91 -3.17 5.66
C SER A 224 20.68 -1.97 4.75
N GLU A 225 20.64 -2.16 3.43
CA GLU A 225 20.40 -1.09 2.45
C GLU A 225 19.08 -1.27 1.69
N ILE A 226 18.16 -2.07 2.22
CA ILE A 226 16.81 -2.28 1.66
C ILE A 226 15.81 -1.40 2.41
N ALA A 227 15.19 -0.46 1.70
CA ALA A 227 14.19 0.44 2.28
C ALA A 227 12.97 -0.33 2.83
N GLU A 228 12.50 -1.35 2.11
CA GLU A 228 11.38 -2.22 2.48
C GLU A 228 11.60 -2.94 3.82
N SER A 229 12.84 -3.34 4.13
CA SER A 229 13.20 -3.92 5.43
C SER A 229 12.98 -2.94 6.57
N TYR A 230 13.34 -1.66 6.35
CA TYR A 230 13.13 -0.60 7.33
C TYR A 230 11.67 -0.15 7.41
N ILE A 231 10.89 -0.20 6.32
CA ILE A 231 9.44 0.01 6.37
C ILE A 231 8.80 -1.07 7.25
N ALA A 232 9.13 -2.35 7.03
CA ALA A 232 8.61 -3.45 7.85
C ALA A 232 8.99 -3.29 9.33
N LEU A 233 10.26 -2.95 9.61
CA LEU A 233 10.73 -2.66 10.96
C LEU A 233 9.94 -1.50 11.60
N ALA A 234 9.81 -0.38 10.89
CA ALA A 234 9.10 0.80 11.39
C ALA A 234 7.63 0.47 11.72
N ARG A 235 6.95 -0.27 10.85
CA ARG A 235 5.58 -0.72 11.06
C ARG A 235 5.47 -1.64 12.27
N MET A 236 6.42 -2.56 12.48
CA MET A 236 6.43 -3.44 13.66
C MET A 236 6.64 -2.64 14.96
N ARG A 237 7.63 -1.73 14.98
CA ARG A 237 7.89 -0.86 16.13
C ARG A 237 6.66 0.00 16.45
N MET A 238 6.04 0.59 15.43
CA MET A 238 4.87 1.45 15.57
C MET A 238 3.60 0.69 16.00
N LEU A 239 3.24 -0.36 15.25
CA LEU A 239 1.93 -0.99 15.36
C LEU A 239 1.85 -2.01 16.49
N TYR A 240 2.95 -2.74 16.73
CA TYR A 240 2.98 -3.83 17.71
C TYR A 240 3.65 -3.38 18.99
N GLU A 241 4.87 -2.88 18.92
CA GLU A 241 5.66 -2.57 20.13
C GLU A 241 5.32 -1.20 20.73
N TRP A 242 4.56 -0.39 20.01
CA TRP A 242 4.22 1.01 20.35
C TRP A 242 5.47 1.88 20.63
N ASP A 243 6.62 1.48 20.08
CA ASP A 243 7.87 2.24 20.12
C ASP A 243 7.90 3.23 18.96
N PHE A 244 7.20 4.34 19.13
CA PHE A 244 7.13 5.40 18.13
C PHE A 244 8.47 6.11 17.89
N GLY A 245 9.41 6.03 18.85
CA GLY A 245 10.75 6.60 18.71
C GLY A 245 11.58 5.79 17.71
N SER A 246 11.73 4.49 17.96
CA SER A 246 12.44 3.59 17.04
C SER A 246 11.74 3.45 15.70
N ALA A 247 10.41 3.54 15.66
CA ALA A 247 9.67 3.57 14.40
C ALA A 247 10.05 4.78 13.52
N ALA A 248 10.20 5.97 14.12
CA ALA A 248 10.59 7.18 13.40
C ALA A 248 11.97 7.03 12.76
N ASP A 249 12.92 6.46 13.48
CA ASP A 249 14.29 6.27 12.99
C ASP A 249 14.34 5.25 11.86
N ALA A 250 13.53 4.19 11.93
CA ALA A 250 13.39 3.24 10.84
C ALA A 250 12.71 3.88 9.60
N PHE A 251 11.65 4.68 9.76
CA PHE A 251 11.04 5.40 8.63
C PHE A 251 12.01 6.39 7.97
N LYS A 252 12.79 7.14 8.75
CA LYS A 252 13.84 8.03 8.21
C LYS A 252 14.89 7.24 7.43
N LYS A 253 15.37 6.12 7.98
CA LYS A 253 16.33 5.26 7.30
C LYS A 253 15.76 4.69 5.98
N ALA A 254 14.50 4.28 5.97
CA ALA A 254 13.83 3.87 4.73
C ALA A 254 13.75 5.02 3.71
N THR A 255 13.46 6.24 4.16
CA THR A 255 13.43 7.44 3.32
C THR A 255 14.79 7.76 2.71
N ASP A 256 15.85 7.66 3.50
CA ASP A 256 17.22 7.90 3.03
C ASP A 256 17.66 6.85 1.99
N LEU A 257 17.17 5.61 2.11
CA LEU A 257 17.48 4.52 1.19
C LEU A 257 16.66 4.59 -0.11
N ASN A 258 15.35 4.83 -0.02
CA ASN A 258 14.47 4.98 -1.17
C ASN A 258 13.23 5.80 -0.82
N TRP A 259 13.30 7.12 -1.02
CA TRP A 259 12.15 8.01 -0.84
C TRP A 259 11.04 7.77 -1.86
N ASN A 260 11.31 7.18 -3.02
CA ASN A 260 10.38 7.09 -4.15
C ASN A 260 9.41 5.91 -4.04
N THR A 261 9.13 5.47 -2.81
CA THR A 261 8.27 4.33 -2.52
C THR A 261 6.97 4.83 -1.92
N ALA A 262 5.85 4.66 -2.64
CA ALA A 262 4.56 5.13 -2.12
C ALA A 262 4.16 4.42 -0.81
N GLU A 263 4.52 3.15 -0.63
CA GLU A 263 4.28 2.41 0.63
C GLU A 263 4.97 3.08 1.82
N LEU A 264 6.21 3.56 1.67
CA LEU A 264 6.92 4.32 2.71
C LEU A 264 6.07 5.51 3.16
N HIS A 265 5.68 6.34 2.21
CA HIS A 265 4.96 7.58 2.47
C HIS A 265 3.57 7.33 3.08
N VAL A 266 2.86 6.29 2.64
CA VAL A 266 1.58 5.89 3.26
C VAL A 266 1.78 5.51 4.73
N GLN A 267 2.76 4.67 5.02
CA GLN A 267 2.97 4.18 6.38
C GLN A 267 3.53 5.28 7.29
N PHE A 268 4.34 6.20 6.75
CA PHE A 268 4.83 7.34 7.49
C PHE A 268 3.74 8.40 7.72
N ALA A 269 2.81 8.56 6.77
CA ALA A 269 1.61 9.37 6.97
C ALA A 269 0.77 8.84 8.12
N LEU A 270 0.59 7.51 8.18
CA LEU A 270 -0.12 6.86 9.28
C LEU A 270 0.57 7.11 10.62
N TYR A 271 1.89 6.99 10.69
CA TYR A 271 2.69 7.33 11.88
C TYR A 271 2.42 8.74 12.37
N TRP A 272 2.55 9.74 11.49
CA TRP A 272 2.30 11.14 11.86
C TRP A 272 0.85 11.36 12.27
N GLY A 273 -0.08 10.72 11.57
CA GLY A 273 -1.50 10.74 11.88
C GLY A 273 -1.77 10.19 13.27
N LEU A 274 -1.20 9.04 13.62
CA LEU A 274 -1.32 8.43 14.94
C LEU A 274 -0.73 9.30 16.06
N LEU A 275 0.31 10.08 15.79
CA LEU A 275 0.86 11.04 16.76
C LEU A 275 0.14 12.39 16.79
N GLY A 276 -0.91 12.58 15.99
CA GLY A 276 -1.70 13.83 15.93
C GLY A 276 -1.03 14.94 15.13
N HIS A 277 0.02 14.65 14.38
CA HIS A 277 0.72 15.60 13.51
C HIS A 277 0.08 15.67 12.12
N ALA A 278 -1.16 16.19 12.07
CA ALA A 278 -1.99 16.23 10.86
C ALA A 278 -1.28 16.82 9.62
N SER A 279 -0.60 17.96 9.77
CA SER A 279 0.12 18.59 8.64
C SER A 279 1.23 17.72 8.07
N MET A 280 1.92 16.94 8.91
CA MET A 280 2.96 16.00 8.45
C MET A 280 2.32 14.79 7.78
N ALA A 281 1.25 14.26 8.37
CA ALA A 281 0.48 13.14 7.81
C ALA A 281 -0.06 13.47 6.42
N GLU A 282 -0.66 14.65 6.25
CA GLU A 282 -1.21 15.10 4.96
C GLU A 282 -0.13 15.36 3.90
N LYS A 283 1.05 15.79 4.32
CA LYS A 283 2.20 15.94 3.40
C LYS A 283 2.65 14.59 2.87
N GLU A 284 2.90 13.63 3.78
CA GLU A 284 3.36 12.29 3.40
C GLU A 284 2.33 11.56 2.51
N ILE A 285 1.05 11.62 2.86
CA ILE A 285 0.02 10.96 2.03
C ILE A 285 -0.17 11.66 0.69
N GLY A 286 0.06 12.98 0.62
CA GLY A 286 0.13 13.73 -0.63
C GLY A 286 1.22 13.17 -1.54
N THR A 287 2.44 12.99 -1.02
CA THR A 287 3.54 12.39 -1.78
C THR A 287 3.22 10.95 -2.22
N ALA A 288 2.61 10.13 -1.37
CA ALA A 288 2.18 8.79 -1.78
C ALA A 288 1.20 8.80 -2.97
N LEU A 289 0.26 9.75 -2.99
CA LEU A 289 -0.71 9.91 -4.09
C LEU A 289 -0.08 10.56 -5.34
N GLU A 290 1.00 11.33 -5.20
CA GLU A 290 1.78 11.82 -6.35
C GLU A 290 2.59 10.69 -7.00
N LEU A 291 3.10 9.75 -6.21
CA LEU A 291 3.84 8.59 -6.71
C LEU A 291 2.92 7.52 -7.32
N GLU A 292 1.76 7.28 -6.69
CA GLU A 292 0.84 6.21 -7.06
C GLU A 292 -0.62 6.70 -7.01
N PRO A 293 -1.04 7.61 -7.93
CA PRO A 293 -2.36 8.22 -7.90
C PRO A 293 -3.53 7.25 -8.10
N PHE A 294 -3.31 6.11 -8.75
CA PHE A 294 -4.31 5.09 -9.04
C PHE A 294 -4.19 3.84 -8.15
N SER A 295 -3.30 3.86 -7.14
CA SER A 295 -3.25 2.77 -6.16
C SER A 295 -4.48 2.79 -5.25
N LEU A 296 -5.29 1.74 -5.31
CA LEU A 296 -6.49 1.60 -4.47
C LEU A 296 -6.15 1.69 -2.99
N ILE A 297 -5.06 1.05 -2.58
CA ILE A 297 -4.65 1.00 -1.18
C ILE A 297 -4.13 2.36 -0.69
N ASN A 298 -3.37 3.09 -1.51
CA ASN A 298 -2.88 4.42 -1.12
C ASN A 298 -4.05 5.40 -1.00
N ASN A 299 -5.02 5.32 -1.92
CA ASN A 299 -6.23 6.12 -1.86
C ASN A 299 -7.12 5.75 -0.64
N PHE A 300 -7.13 4.48 -0.22
CA PHE A 300 -7.80 4.04 1.00
C PHE A 300 -7.14 4.61 2.26
N TYR A 301 -5.81 4.51 2.38
CA TYR A 301 -5.06 5.11 3.48
C TYR A 301 -5.17 6.64 3.51
N ALA A 302 -5.30 7.30 2.35
CA ALA A 302 -5.60 8.73 2.29
C ALA A 302 -6.92 9.07 3.00
N GLY A 303 -7.95 8.25 2.82
CA GLY A 303 -9.19 8.36 3.59
C GLY A 303 -8.95 8.33 5.11
N TYR A 304 -8.16 7.36 5.59
CA TYR A 304 -7.79 7.27 7.01
C TYR A 304 -7.02 8.51 7.48
N VAL A 305 -6.01 8.94 6.75
CA VAL A 305 -5.18 10.09 7.16
C VAL A 305 -6.00 11.38 7.23
N TYR A 306 -6.95 11.59 6.30
CA TYR A 306 -7.86 12.73 6.37
C TYR A 306 -8.82 12.63 7.56
N TRP A 307 -9.33 11.44 7.87
CA TRP A 307 -10.13 11.20 9.08
C TRP A 307 -9.35 11.50 10.37
N LEU A 308 -8.12 10.98 10.47
CA LEU A 308 -7.21 11.24 11.60
C LEU A 308 -6.97 12.73 11.80
N SER A 309 -6.84 13.45 10.68
CA SER A 309 -6.64 14.91 10.64
C SER A 309 -7.93 15.73 10.86
N ALA A 310 -9.06 15.08 11.16
CA ALA A 310 -10.39 15.68 11.32
C ALA A 310 -10.93 16.40 10.07
N ASN A 311 -10.40 16.07 8.89
CA ASN A 311 -10.85 16.59 7.60
C ASN A 311 -11.86 15.61 6.96
N PHE A 312 -13.02 15.47 7.60
CA PHE A 312 -14.04 14.46 7.23
C PHE A 312 -14.59 14.66 5.82
N GLU A 313 -14.78 15.90 5.38
CA GLU A 313 -15.22 16.20 4.01
C GLU A 313 -14.20 15.73 2.97
N LYS A 314 -12.91 15.91 3.27
CA LYS A 314 -11.81 15.45 2.42
C LYS A 314 -11.74 13.93 2.41
N ALA A 315 -11.98 13.28 3.55
CA ALA A 315 -12.07 11.83 3.65
C ALA A 315 -13.25 11.26 2.83
N VAL A 316 -14.43 11.86 2.90
CA VAL A 316 -15.61 11.48 2.09
C VAL A 316 -15.32 11.69 0.59
N ALA A 317 -14.75 12.83 0.20
CA ALA A 317 -14.37 13.07 -1.19
C ALA A 317 -13.35 12.05 -1.70
N GLN A 318 -12.39 11.67 -0.86
CA GLN A 318 -11.39 10.66 -1.16
C GLN A 318 -12.00 9.26 -1.30
N GLY A 319 -12.95 8.89 -0.44
CA GLY A 319 -13.72 7.65 -0.54
C GLY A 319 -14.52 7.57 -1.84
N ARG A 320 -15.21 8.66 -2.23
CA ARG A 320 -15.93 8.76 -3.51
C ARG A 320 -15.02 8.67 -4.73
N LYS A 321 -13.84 9.30 -4.68
CA LYS A 321 -12.81 9.18 -5.72
C LYS A 321 -12.38 7.72 -5.88
N LEU A 322 -12.17 7.02 -4.76
CA LEU A 322 -11.79 5.62 -4.76
C LEU A 322 -12.90 4.71 -5.33
N THR A 323 -14.16 4.96 -4.97
CA THR A 323 -15.31 4.26 -5.59
C THR A 323 -15.42 4.51 -7.10
N ALA A 324 -15.14 5.74 -7.57
CA ALA A 324 -15.13 6.04 -9.00
C ALA A 324 -13.98 5.34 -9.74
N LEU A 325 -12.87 5.08 -9.05
CA LEU A 325 -11.71 4.38 -9.60
C LEU A 325 -11.94 2.87 -9.70
N GLU A 326 -12.46 2.25 -8.65
CA GLU A 326 -12.81 0.82 -8.63
C GLU A 326 -14.10 0.61 -7.81
N PRO A 327 -15.27 0.54 -8.47
CA PRO A 327 -16.55 0.38 -7.79
C PRO A 327 -16.66 -0.92 -6.97
N ASN A 328 -15.93 -1.96 -7.34
CA ASN A 328 -15.92 -3.24 -6.62
C ASN A 328 -14.88 -3.30 -5.51
N PHE A 329 -14.27 -2.16 -5.14
CA PHE A 329 -13.39 -2.07 -3.99
C PHE A 329 -14.13 -1.51 -2.78
N TRP A 330 -14.44 -2.40 -1.83
CA TRP A 330 -15.21 -2.09 -0.62
C TRP A 330 -14.68 -0.88 0.18
N GLY A 331 -13.36 -0.63 0.11
CA GLY A 331 -12.68 0.40 0.90
C GLY A 331 -13.16 1.82 0.61
N GLY A 332 -13.54 2.15 -0.63
CA GLY A 332 -14.06 3.48 -0.98
C GLY A 332 -15.40 3.78 -0.31
N HIS A 333 -16.28 2.77 -0.31
CA HIS A 333 -17.58 2.80 0.34
C HIS A 333 -17.46 2.84 1.87
N MET A 334 -16.57 2.03 2.45
CA MET A 334 -16.27 2.07 3.90
C MET A 334 -15.80 3.46 4.33
N ILE A 335 -14.75 4.02 3.72
CA ILE A 335 -14.23 5.35 4.09
C ILE A 335 -15.33 6.40 4.02
N THR A 336 -16.15 6.36 2.97
CA THR A 336 -17.29 7.27 2.80
C THR A 336 -18.28 7.11 3.95
N GLY A 337 -18.73 5.89 4.22
CA GLY A 337 -19.71 5.59 5.26
C GLY A 337 -19.24 5.98 6.66
N ALA A 338 -18.04 5.57 7.06
CA ALA A 338 -17.51 5.86 8.40
C ALA A 338 -17.37 7.37 8.67
N ASN A 339 -16.98 8.16 7.67
CA ASN A 339 -16.88 9.61 7.83
C ASN A 339 -18.26 10.30 7.80
N LEU A 340 -19.23 9.77 7.05
CA LEU A 340 -20.60 10.26 7.08
C LEU A 340 -21.29 10.00 8.44
N ILE A 341 -20.94 8.91 9.15
CA ILE A 341 -21.35 8.71 10.55
C ILE A 341 -20.90 9.90 11.41
N THR A 342 -19.62 10.28 11.32
CA THR A 342 -19.06 11.40 12.09
C THR A 342 -19.74 12.72 11.75
N MET A 343 -20.10 12.90 10.48
CA MET A 343 -20.85 14.07 9.99
C MET A 343 -22.37 14.00 10.27
N GLN A 344 -22.85 12.91 10.89
CA GLN A 344 -24.26 12.66 11.22
C GLN A 344 -25.20 12.56 10.01
N ASP A 345 -24.67 12.28 8.82
CA ASP A 345 -25.48 11.93 7.64
C ASP A 345 -25.70 10.42 7.62
N TYR A 346 -26.49 9.95 8.59
CA TYR A 346 -26.68 8.52 8.88
C TYR A 346 -27.32 7.76 7.71
N ALA A 347 -28.21 8.39 6.94
CA ALA A 347 -28.85 7.77 5.80
C ALA A 347 -27.85 7.47 4.66
N ALA A 348 -27.03 8.46 4.29
CA ALA A 348 -25.98 8.26 3.29
C ALA A 348 -24.85 7.35 3.81
N ALA A 349 -24.57 7.38 5.11
CA ALA A 349 -23.64 6.46 5.73
C ALA A 349 -24.11 5.00 5.60
N GLN A 350 -25.39 4.74 5.86
CA GLN A 350 -25.98 3.41 5.75
C GLN A 350 -25.84 2.84 4.33
N GLU A 351 -26.26 3.60 3.31
CA GLU A 351 -26.17 3.18 1.90
C GLU A 351 -24.74 2.80 1.51
N ALA A 352 -23.76 3.64 1.89
CA ALA A 352 -22.36 3.37 1.62
C ALA A 352 -21.88 2.09 2.32
N LEU A 353 -22.20 1.90 3.60
CA LEU A 353 -21.74 0.74 4.37
C LEU A 353 -22.42 -0.57 3.93
N GLU A 354 -23.70 -0.54 3.57
CA GLU A 354 -24.41 -1.70 3.00
C GLU A 354 -23.75 -2.13 1.69
N THR A 355 -23.45 -1.18 0.79
CA THR A 355 -22.72 -1.46 -0.45
C THR A 355 -21.34 -2.08 -0.17
N ALA A 356 -20.62 -1.57 0.85
CA ALA A 356 -19.34 -2.14 1.24
C ALA A 356 -19.46 -3.59 1.73
N LEU A 357 -20.53 -3.94 2.48
CA LEU A 357 -20.80 -5.30 2.94
C LEU A 357 -21.19 -6.25 1.80
N GLU A 358 -21.94 -5.77 0.82
CA GLU A 358 -22.30 -6.55 -0.38
C GLU A 358 -21.05 -6.95 -1.18
N ILE A 359 -20.11 -6.03 -1.33
CA ILE A 359 -18.83 -6.28 -2.00
C ILE A 359 -17.93 -7.19 -1.16
N ASN A 360 -17.81 -6.90 0.13
CA ASN A 360 -16.94 -7.66 1.02
C ASN A 360 -17.52 -7.73 2.45
N TYR A 361 -18.10 -8.88 2.77
CA TYR A 361 -18.66 -9.14 4.09
C TYR A 361 -17.55 -9.42 5.12
N ASN A 362 -17.23 -8.41 5.94
CA ASN A 362 -16.12 -8.44 6.90
C ASN A 362 -16.45 -7.74 8.23
N GLY A 363 -15.63 -8.01 9.26
CA GLY A 363 -15.83 -7.48 10.62
C GLY A 363 -15.66 -5.96 10.75
N ILE A 364 -14.81 -5.34 9.93
CA ILE A 364 -14.55 -3.88 9.96
C ILE A 364 -15.81 -3.13 9.53
N THR A 365 -16.39 -3.52 8.39
CA THR A 365 -17.61 -2.89 7.87
C THR A 365 -18.81 -3.20 8.75
N LEU A 366 -18.94 -4.42 9.27
CA LEU A 366 -19.99 -4.76 10.24
C LEU A 366 -19.92 -3.86 11.49
N SER A 367 -18.72 -3.68 12.07
CA SER A 367 -18.54 -2.81 13.23
C SER A 367 -18.99 -1.37 12.96
N ALA A 368 -18.68 -0.83 11.78
CA ALA A 368 -19.14 0.50 11.39
C ALA A 368 -20.67 0.57 11.22
N CYS A 369 -21.32 -0.45 10.66
CA CYS A 369 -22.79 -0.53 10.62
C CYS A 369 -23.38 -0.59 12.04
N GLY A 370 -22.77 -1.36 12.94
CA GLY A 370 -23.20 -1.43 14.34
C GLY A 370 -23.05 -0.09 15.04
N ALA A 371 -21.93 0.61 14.82
CA ALA A 371 -21.68 1.94 15.33
C ALA A 371 -22.68 2.97 14.79
N LEU A 372 -22.97 2.93 13.49
CA LEU A 372 -23.99 3.75 12.84
C LEU A 372 -25.34 3.59 13.55
N PHE A 373 -25.82 2.36 13.72
CA PHE A 373 -27.11 2.10 14.36
C PHE A 373 -27.12 2.46 15.86
N GLY A 374 -26.01 2.25 16.57
CA GLY A 374 -25.88 2.68 17.96
C GLY A 374 -26.00 4.20 18.08
N LEU A 375 -25.28 4.95 17.23
CA LEU A 375 -25.27 6.41 17.22
C LEU A 375 -26.58 7.03 16.69
N SER A 376 -27.29 6.37 15.78
CA SER A 376 -28.61 6.81 15.27
C SER A 376 -29.76 6.51 16.24
N GLY A 377 -29.53 5.70 17.28
CA GLY A 377 -30.54 5.27 18.26
C GLY A 377 -31.28 3.98 17.89
N GLU A 378 -30.90 3.32 16.80
CA GLU A 378 -31.46 2.05 16.30
C GLU A 378 -30.83 0.86 17.04
N HIS A 379 -30.99 0.82 18.36
CA HIS A 379 -30.26 -0.11 19.23
C HIS A 379 -30.56 -1.60 18.96
N GLU A 380 -31.74 -1.94 18.43
CA GLU A 380 -32.05 -3.33 18.03
C GLU A 380 -31.20 -3.75 16.83
N SER A 381 -31.12 -2.91 15.79
CA SER A 381 -30.27 -3.15 14.61
C SER A 381 -28.79 -3.26 15.00
N ALA A 382 -28.30 -2.43 15.92
CA ALA A 382 -26.93 -2.54 16.42
C ALA A 382 -26.66 -3.88 17.15
N ARG A 383 -27.63 -4.40 17.92
CA ARG A 383 -27.52 -5.73 18.55
C ARG A 383 -27.60 -6.88 17.55
N ASP A 384 -28.36 -6.72 16.47
CA ASP A 384 -28.37 -7.67 15.36
C ASP A 384 -27.01 -7.73 14.67
N ILE A 385 -26.33 -6.59 14.50
CA ILE A 385 -24.94 -6.55 14.01
C ILE A 385 -24.00 -7.31 14.94
N LEU A 386 -24.09 -7.14 16.27
CA LEU A 386 -23.28 -7.94 17.21
C LEU A 386 -23.53 -9.45 17.05
N THR A 387 -24.77 -9.85 16.78
CA THR A 387 -25.11 -11.25 16.51
C THR A 387 -24.44 -11.74 15.22
N GLN A 388 -24.46 -10.92 14.16
CA GLN A 388 -23.78 -11.21 12.90
C GLN A 388 -22.26 -11.30 13.07
N MET A 389 -21.65 -10.38 13.81
CA MET A 389 -20.21 -10.39 14.10
C MET A 389 -19.80 -11.65 14.89
N ASN A 390 -20.62 -12.09 15.86
CA ASN A 390 -20.41 -13.34 16.58
C ASN A 390 -20.58 -14.59 15.69
N ALA A 391 -21.40 -14.53 14.65
CA ALA A 391 -21.50 -15.60 13.67
C ALA A 391 -20.28 -15.61 12.75
N LEU A 392 -19.85 -14.43 12.28
CA LEU A 392 -18.69 -14.25 11.42
C LEU A 392 -17.38 -14.67 12.10
N SER A 393 -17.24 -14.43 13.40
CA SER A 393 -16.04 -14.80 14.18
C SER A 393 -15.74 -16.31 14.17
N LYS A 394 -16.70 -17.15 13.76
CA LYS A 394 -16.54 -18.60 13.60
C LYS A 394 -15.78 -18.97 12.32
N THR A 395 -15.73 -18.09 11.33
CA THR A 395 -15.12 -18.35 10.01
C THR A 395 -14.04 -17.35 9.63
N GLN A 396 -14.09 -16.13 10.16
CA GLN A 396 -13.11 -15.07 9.93
C GLN A 396 -12.69 -14.45 11.27
N VAL A 397 -11.55 -13.73 11.28
CA VAL A 397 -11.16 -12.97 12.48
C VAL A 397 -12.06 -11.73 12.58
N VAL A 398 -12.71 -11.59 13.73
CA VAL A 398 -13.38 -10.35 14.15
C VAL A 398 -12.62 -9.85 15.35
N SER A 399 -12.16 -8.59 15.30
CA SER A 399 -11.31 -8.06 16.37
C SER A 399 -12.14 -7.71 17.61
N ASN A 400 -11.52 -7.79 18.78
CA ASN A 400 -12.14 -7.35 20.03
C ASN A 400 -12.44 -5.85 19.99
N TYR A 401 -11.56 -5.06 19.39
CA TYR A 401 -11.83 -3.65 19.13
C TYR A 401 -13.15 -3.44 18.39
N ASP A 402 -13.35 -4.17 17.27
CA ASP A 402 -14.53 -4.01 16.43
C ASP A 402 -15.82 -4.31 17.22
N MET A 403 -15.80 -5.35 18.08
CA MET A 403 -16.91 -5.68 18.99
C MET A 403 -17.13 -4.59 20.06
N GLY A 404 -16.03 -4.11 20.64
CA GLY A 404 -16.05 -3.07 21.67
C GLY A 404 -16.64 -1.76 21.17
N ILE A 405 -16.35 -1.35 19.93
CA ILE A 405 -16.93 -0.13 19.32
C ILE A 405 -18.46 -0.20 19.30
N VAL A 406 -19.05 -1.32 18.86
CA VAL A 406 -20.52 -1.44 18.78
C VAL A 406 -21.14 -1.37 20.17
N HIS A 407 -20.58 -2.09 21.15
CA HIS A 407 -21.02 -1.99 22.56
C HIS A 407 -20.89 -0.57 23.12
N ALA A 408 -19.80 0.13 22.83
CA ALA A 408 -19.59 1.50 23.28
C ALA A 408 -20.65 2.44 22.71
N THR A 409 -21.00 2.32 21.43
CA THR A 409 -22.06 3.13 20.80
C THR A 409 -23.46 2.80 21.29
N LEU A 410 -23.69 1.59 21.83
CA LEU A 410 -24.92 1.20 22.52
C LEU A 410 -25.01 1.75 23.95
N GLY A 411 -23.93 2.32 24.49
CA GLY A 411 -23.82 2.75 25.89
C GLY A 411 -23.45 1.63 26.87
N ASP A 412 -23.08 0.45 26.39
CA ASP A 412 -22.67 -0.71 27.20
C ASP A 412 -21.20 -0.59 27.64
N ALA A 413 -20.87 0.49 28.37
CA ALA A 413 -19.48 0.87 28.63
C ALA A 413 -18.66 -0.21 29.35
N ASP A 414 -19.25 -0.94 30.29
CA ASP A 414 -18.56 -2.02 31.01
C ASP A 414 -18.11 -3.14 30.07
N ILE A 415 -18.98 -3.58 29.17
CA ILE A 415 -18.67 -4.62 28.18
C ILE A 415 -17.65 -4.11 27.16
N ALA A 416 -17.83 -2.87 26.69
CA ALA A 416 -16.91 -2.27 25.75
C ALA A 416 -15.47 -2.20 26.29
N VAL A 417 -15.31 -1.81 27.56
CA VAL A 417 -13.99 -1.75 28.22
C VAL A 417 -13.32 -3.12 28.29
N GLU A 418 -14.06 -4.20 28.59
CA GLU A 418 -13.52 -5.57 28.60
C GLU A 418 -12.97 -5.98 27.23
N TYR A 419 -13.72 -5.68 26.16
CA TYR A 419 -13.26 -5.90 24.79
C TYR A 419 -12.02 -5.09 24.46
N PHE A 420 -11.99 -3.79 24.78
CA PHE A 420 -10.82 -2.95 24.50
C PHE A 420 -9.58 -3.36 25.31
N GLN A 421 -9.74 -3.79 26.56
CA GLN A 421 -8.63 -4.35 27.35
C GLN A 421 -8.07 -5.62 26.70
N THR A 422 -8.95 -6.48 26.21
CA THR A 422 -8.54 -7.67 25.46
C THR A 422 -7.82 -7.29 24.17
N ALA A 423 -8.33 -6.32 23.42
CA ALA A 423 -7.73 -5.80 22.20
C ALA A 423 -6.32 -5.24 22.45
N ILE A 424 -6.12 -4.46 23.53
CA ILE A 424 -4.80 -3.97 23.97
C ILE A 424 -3.89 -5.15 24.30
N SER A 425 -4.34 -6.12 25.10
CA SER A 425 -3.52 -7.28 25.50
C SER A 425 -3.07 -8.14 24.31
N GLN A 426 -3.87 -8.17 23.24
CA GLN A 426 -3.57 -8.89 22.00
C GLN A 426 -2.87 -8.02 20.96
N HIS A 427 -2.56 -6.76 21.29
CA HIS A 427 -1.98 -5.77 20.40
C HIS A 427 -2.78 -5.68 19.09
N GLU A 428 -4.10 -5.57 19.16
CA GLU A 428 -4.92 -5.39 17.96
C GLU A 428 -4.63 -4.00 17.35
N PRO A 429 -4.13 -3.91 16.10
CA PRO A 429 -3.78 -2.66 15.44
C PRO A 429 -4.83 -1.53 15.54
N PRO A 430 -6.14 -1.79 15.42
CA PRO A 430 -7.12 -0.71 15.53
C PRO A 430 -7.11 0.07 16.84
N MET A 431 -6.61 -0.50 17.94
CA MET A 431 -6.54 0.22 19.22
C MET A 431 -5.72 1.53 19.13
N LEU A 432 -4.72 1.58 18.25
CA LEU A 432 -3.93 2.81 17.99
C LEU A 432 -4.79 3.97 17.47
N PHE A 433 -5.93 3.67 16.86
CA PHE A 433 -6.87 4.64 16.32
C PHE A 433 -7.97 5.01 17.32
N PHE A 434 -8.04 4.34 18.48
CA PHE A 434 -9.17 4.43 19.40
C PHE A 434 -9.41 5.87 19.89
N LYS A 435 -8.36 6.64 20.13
CA LYS A 435 -8.49 8.05 20.56
C LYS A 435 -9.29 8.92 19.57
N TYR A 436 -9.25 8.59 18.29
CA TYR A 436 -10.01 9.29 17.25
C TYR A 436 -11.49 8.89 17.29
N ILE A 437 -11.80 7.63 17.60
CA ILE A 437 -13.18 7.21 17.85
C ILE A 437 -13.74 7.82 19.14
N VAL A 438 -12.93 7.93 20.20
CA VAL A 438 -13.32 8.66 21.42
C VAL A 438 -13.63 10.12 21.12
N ARG A 439 -12.78 10.79 20.33
CA ARG A 439 -12.99 12.16 19.85
C ARG A 439 -14.30 12.31 19.05
N ASP A 440 -14.55 11.38 18.13
CA ASP A 440 -15.58 11.56 17.10
C ASP A 440 -16.95 11.02 17.49
N TRP A 441 -16.99 9.79 18.01
CA TRP A 441 -18.20 8.98 18.24
C TRP A 441 -18.56 8.83 19.72
N LEU A 442 -17.58 8.60 20.59
CA LEU A 442 -17.81 8.31 22.02
C LEU A 442 -17.70 9.56 22.90
N LYS A 443 -18.44 10.61 22.52
CA LYS A 443 -18.49 11.91 23.21
C LYS A 443 -19.82 12.13 23.91
N GLY A 444 -19.89 13.13 24.78
CA GLY A 444 -21.14 13.51 25.46
C GLY A 444 -21.63 12.38 26.38
N SER A 445 -22.85 11.89 26.15
CA SER A 445 -23.44 10.82 26.97
C SER A 445 -22.80 9.44 26.77
N LEU A 446 -22.03 9.25 25.70
CA LEU A 446 -21.30 8.01 25.42
C LEU A 446 -19.84 8.06 25.90
N HIS A 447 -19.38 9.19 26.46
CA HIS A 447 -18.04 9.29 27.02
C HIS A 447 -17.97 8.54 28.35
N ASP A 448 -16.97 7.67 28.49
CA ASP A 448 -16.60 7.02 29.74
C ASP A 448 -15.13 7.37 30.05
N PRO A 449 -14.80 7.85 31.27
CA PRO A 449 -13.42 8.19 31.64
C PRO A 449 -12.42 7.04 31.48
N ARG A 450 -12.88 5.78 31.47
CA ARG A 450 -12.01 4.62 31.23
C ARG A 450 -11.49 4.59 29.80
N TYR A 451 -12.19 5.18 28.83
CA TYR A 451 -11.69 5.25 27.46
C TYR A 451 -10.44 6.13 27.36
N ASP A 452 -10.36 7.22 28.14
CA ASP A 452 -9.17 8.06 28.20
C ASP A 452 -7.97 7.30 28.79
N MET A 453 -8.21 6.52 29.85
CA MET A 453 -7.17 5.66 30.44
C MET A 453 -6.67 4.60 29.46
N LEU A 454 -7.54 4.01 28.64
CA LEU A 454 -7.14 3.04 27.62
C LEU A 454 -6.31 3.70 26.51
N VAL A 455 -6.61 4.95 26.15
CA VAL A 455 -5.81 5.73 25.19
C VAL A 455 -4.40 6.00 25.75
N GLU A 456 -4.29 6.37 27.02
CA GLU A 456 -3.01 6.63 27.67
C GLU A 456 -2.11 5.39 27.67
N VAL A 457 -2.67 4.19 27.91
CA VAL A 457 -1.92 2.91 27.92
C VAL A 457 -1.25 2.60 26.58
N ILE A 458 -1.80 3.08 25.46
CA ILE A 458 -1.27 2.79 24.11
C ILE A 458 -0.23 3.83 23.69
N MET A 459 -0.33 5.06 24.21
CA MET A 459 0.52 6.19 23.82
C MET A 459 1.76 6.36 24.72
N HIS A 460 1.88 5.59 25.79
CA HIS A 460 2.98 5.59 26.78
C HIS A 460 3.61 4.21 26.91
#